data_AF-A0A4Q5LB31-F1
#
_entry.id   AF-A0A4Q5LB31-F1
#
_cell.length_a   1.000
_cell.length_b   1.000
_cell.length_c   1.000
_cell.angle_alpha   90.00
_cell.angle_beta   90.00
_cell.angle_gamma   90.00
#
_symmetry.space_group_name_H-M   'P 1'
#
loop_
_entity.id
_entity.type
_entity.pdbx_description
1 polymer ?
#
loop_
_entity_poly.entity_id
_entity_poly.type
_entity_poly.pdbx_seq_one_letter_code
_entity_poly.pdbx_strand_id
1 'polypeptide(L)'
;MRKAFKLLEITFAAVALVGLVMRISLLKGGDFLLVLSLGLLSVLYFAGGYFQGSPNLKSADGPATEGAAVKIWGGILFSTGIVGVAGTLLFWQGFGLHLLIGLFGSLALLLGLFLTARKSNGPVASAVFNRGAIIALLCAAVWLVPKATLFGLFHRDDPQLVEKWNGVQQHPKDPVYQADFDAYRRQKYSSSK
;
A
#
# COMPACT_ATOMS: atom_id res chain seq x y z
N MET A 1 17.33 16.44 -7.41
CA MET A 1 16.12 15.83 -6.79
C MET A 1 15.65 14.53 -7.45
N ARG A 2 15.42 14.46 -8.78
CA ARG A 2 14.86 13.24 -9.42
C ARG A 2 15.68 11.95 -9.18
N LYS A 3 17.03 12.03 -9.21
CA LYS A 3 17.92 10.89 -8.94
C LYS A 3 17.80 10.38 -7.50
N ALA A 4 17.83 11.29 -6.51
CA ALA A 4 17.68 10.93 -5.10
C ALA A 4 16.31 10.32 -4.80
N PHE A 5 15.23 10.88 -5.35
CA PHE A 5 13.89 10.30 -5.22
C PHE A 5 13.85 8.87 -5.75
N LYS A 6 14.35 8.65 -6.97
CA LYS A 6 14.35 7.31 -7.58
C LYS A 6 15.20 6.31 -6.78
N LEU A 7 16.33 6.76 -6.24
CA LEU A 7 17.17 5.93 -5.38
C LEU A 7 16.42 5.52 -4.11
N LEU A 8 15.79 6.46 -3.41
CA LEU A 8 14.99 6.20 -2.21
C LEU A 8 13.79 5.28 -2.51
N GLU A 9 13.07 5.55 -3.60
CA GLU A 9 11.94 4.75 -4.08
C GLU A 9 12.35 3.29 -4.28
N ILE A 10 13.47 3.05 -4.99
CA ILE A 10 14.00 1.71 -5.22
C ILE A 10 14.48 1.07 -3.92
N THR A 11 15.21 1.79 -3.08
CA THR A 11 15.70 1.28 -1.80
C THR A 11 14.56 0.84 -0.89
N PHE A 12 13.55 1.70 -0.68
CA PHE A 12 12.41 1.35 0.16
C PHE A 12 11.56 0.22 -0.44
N ALA A 13 11.37 0.19 -1.77
CA ALA A 13 10.69 -0.92 -2.42
C ALA A 13 11.45 -2.24 -2.26
N ALA A 14 12.78 -2.24 -2.38
CA ALA A 14 13.61 -3.42 -2.18
C ALA A 14 13.56 -3.90 -0.72
N VAL A 15 13.64 -2.97 0.24
CA VAL A 15 13.52 -3.31 1.68
C VAL A 15 12.13 -3.85 2.00
N ALA A 16 11.06 -3.32 1.39
CA ALA A 16 9.71 -3.86 1.54
C ALA A 16 9.59 -5.28 0.98
N LEU A 17 10.21 -5.55 -0.17
CA LEU A 17 10.24 -6.90 -0.74
C LEU A 17 11.00 -7.88 0.17
N VAL A 18 12.14 -7.48 0.72
CA VAL A 18 12.87 -8.28 1.72
C VAL A 18 12.00 -8.53 2.95
N GLY A 19 11.32 -7.51 3.48
CA GLY A 19 10.39 -7.65 4.61
C GLY A 19 9.25 -8.63 4.32
N LEU A 20 8.70 -8.60 3.10
CA LEU A 20 7.66 -9.52 2.66
C LEU A 20 8.18 -10.97 2.57
N VAL A 21 9.37 -11.17 1.98
CA VAL A 21 10.00 -12.49 1.89
C VAL A 21 10.32 -13.04 3.27
N MET A 22 10.84 -12.21 4.17
CA MET A 22 11.08 -12.58 5.57
C MET A 22 9.79 -13.01 6.25
N ARG A 23 8.71 -12.25 6.07
CA ARG A 23 7.39 -12.59 6.63
C ARG A 23 6.84 -13.91 6.10
N ILE A 24 6.91 -14.15 4.78
CA ILE A 24 6.51 -15.43 4.16
C ILE A 24 7.37 -16.59 4.69
N SER A 25 8.65 -16.32 4.94
CA SER A 25 9.60 -17.29 5.50
C SER A 25 9.49 -17.45 7.01
N LEU A 26 8.52 -16.79 7.66
CA LEU A 26 8.28 -16.82 9.11
C LEU A 26 9.47 -16.31 9.94
N LEU A 27 10.31 -15.46 9.35
CA LEU A 27 11.43 -14.83 10.04
C LEU A 27 10.94 -13.65 10.88
N LYS A 28 11.39 -13.60 12.13
CA LYS A 28 11.12 -12.48 13.03
C LYS A 28 11.62 -11.17 12.43
N GLY A 29 10.84 -10.09 12.59
CA GLY A 29 11.20 -8.76 12.11
C GLY A 29 10.70 -8.39 10.70
N GLY A 30 10.15 -9.34 9.94
CA GLY A 30 9.56 -9.06 8.62
C GLY A 30 8.45 -7.99 8.68
N ASP A 31 7.59 -8.06 9.70
CA ASP A 31 6.53 -7.07 9.94
C ASP A 31 7.07 -5.67 10.21
N PHE A 32 8.08 -5.56 11.06
CA PHE A 32 8.73 -4.27 11.35
C PHE A 32 9.33 -3.66 10.09
N LEU A 33 10.01 -4.48 9.28
CA LEU A 33 10.65 -4.03 8.06
C LEU A 33 9.62 -3.58 7.03
N LEU A 34 8.48 -4.28 6.92
CA LEU A 34 7.35 -3.89 6.07
C LEU A 34 6.73 -2.55 6.50
N VAL A 35 6.47 -2.37 7.80
CA VAL A 35 5.94 -1.11 8.33
C VAL A 35 6.86 0.05 7.99
N LEU A 36 8.16 -0.11 8.28
CA LEU A 36 9.13 0.96 8.09
C LEU A 36 9.30 1.30 6.60
N SER A 37 9.49 0.30 5.75
CA SER A 37 9.74 0.52 4.32
C SER A 37 8.53 1.06 3.57
N LEU A 38 7.34 0.47 3.74
CA LEU A 38 6.13 0.96 3.09
C LEU A 38 5.67 2.29 3.69
N GLY A 39 5.87 2.52 4.99
CA GLY A 39 5.63 3.80 5.63
C GLY A 39 6.50 4.92 5.04
N LEU A 40 7.81 4.70 4.95
CA LEU A 40 8.74 5.65 4.34
C LEU A 40 8.46 5.87 2.85
N LEU A 41 8.11 4.80 2.11
CA LEU A 41 7.73 4.90 0.71
C LEU A 41 6.45 5.73 0.54
N SER A 42 5.45 5.54 1.41
CA SER A 42 4.23 6.34 1.43
C SER A 42 4.52 7.83 1.66
N VAL A 43 5.34 8.16 2.67
CA VAL A 43 5.77 9.54 2.95
C VAL A 43 6.52 10.11 1.74
N LEU A 44 7.39 9.33 1.11
CA LEU A 44 8.14 9.73 -0.07
C LEU A 44 7.19 10.10 -1.23
N TYR A 45 6.15 9.32 -1.50
CA TYR A 45 5.17 9.64 -2.56
C TYR A 45 4.30 10.84 -2.21
N PHE A 46 3.87 10.97 -0.96
CA PHE A 46 3.10 12.13 -0.51
C PHE A 46 3.90 13.43 -0.65
N ALA A 47 5.08 13.48 -0.02
CA ALA A 47 5.97 14.64 -0.08
C ALA A 47 6.45 14.89 -1.52
N GLY A 48 6.79 13.83 -2.26
CA GLY A 48 7.19 13.92 -3.65
C GLY A 48 6.12 14.53 -4.55
N GLY A 49 4.85 14.14 -4.39
CA GLY A 49 3.74 14.74 -5.12
C GLY A 49 3.58 16.23 -4.82
N TYR A 50 3.64 16.60 -3.55
CA TYR A 50 3.55 17.99 -3.10
C TYR A 50 4.71 18.86 -3.64
N PHE A 51 5.96 18.45 -3.39
CA PHE A 51 7.13 19.24 -3.80
C PHE A 51 7.35 19.27 -5.32
N GLN A 52 6.97 18.23 -6.06
CA GLN A 52 7.09 18.22 -7.53
C GLN A 52 5.92 18.92 -8.23
N GLY A 53 4.79 19.08 -7.52
CA GLY A 53 3.60 19.78 -7.97
C GLY A 53 3.57 21.26 -7.58
N SER A 54 4.36 21.69 -6.59
CA SER A 54 4.46 23.10 -6.24
C SER A 54 5.02 23.91 -7.41
N PRO A 55 4.30 24.94 -7.89
CA PRO A 55 4.81 25.81 -8.93
C PRO A 55 6.03 26.54 -8.38
N ASN A 56 7.20 26.35 -9.00
CA ASN A 56 8.28 27.30 -8.77
C ASN A 56 7.73 28.71 -9.09
N LEU A 57 7.93 29.66 -8.17
CA LEU A 57 7.53 31.07 -8.20
C LEU A 57 8.12 31.91 -9.38
N LYS A 58 8.42 31.31 -10.53
CA LYS A 58 9.11 31.96 -11.66
C LYS A 58 8.62 31.51 -13.05
N SER A 59 7.31 31.32 -13.22
CA SER A 59 6.74 31.26 -14.57
C SER A 59 5.66 32.32 -14.67
N ALA A 60 6.12 33.57 -14.82
CA ALA A 60 5.38 34.57 -15.57
C ALA A 60 5.17 34.00 -16.99
N ASP A 61 3.95 34.14 -17.49
CA ASP A 61 3.49 33.78 -18.84
C ASP A 61 3.13 32.29 -19.06
N GLY A 62 1.85 31.96 -18.81
CA GLY A 62 1.16 30.76 -19.32
C GLY A 62 0.56 29.84 -18.24
N PRO A 63 -0.55 29.12 -18.51
CA PRO A 63 -1.24 28.30 -17.51
C PRO A 63 -0.40 27.07 -17.13
N ALA A 64 0.46 27.21 -16.13
CA ALA A 64 1.33 26.16 -15.59
C ALA A 64 0.59 25.10 -14.72
N THR A 65 -0.74 25.02 -14.82
CA THR A 65 -1.61 24.32 -13.85
C THR A 65 -1.91 22.86 -14.19
N GLU A 66 -1.74 22.42 -15.44
CA GLU A 66 -2.18 21.08 -15.86
C GLU A 66 -1.29 19.94 -15.34
N GLY A 67 -0.01 20.20 -15.02
CA GLY A 67 0.91 19.17 -14.49
C GLY A 67 1.05 19.15 -12.96
N ALA A 68 0.67 20.22 -12.28
CA ALA A 68 0.84 20.37 -10.83
C ALA A 68 -0.17 19.54 -10.05
N ALA A 69 -1.46 19.73 -10.37
CA ALA A 69 -2.57 19.02 -9.71
C ALA A 69 -2.44 17.50 -9.86
N VAL A 70 -2.09 17.02 -11.06
CA VAL A 70 -1.86 15.60 -11.35
C VAL A 70 -0.77 15.00 -10.46
N LYS A 71 0.31 15.73 -10.19
CA LYS A 71 1.41 15.25 -9.33
C LYS A 71 1.01 15.25 -7.85
N ILE A 72 0.29 16.28 -7.39
CA ILE A 72 -0.17 16.37 -6.01
C ILE A 72 -1.16 15.25 -5.73
N TRP A 73 -2.22 15.16 -6.54
CA TRP A 73 -3.23 14.11 -6.41
C TRP A 73 -2.64 12.72 -6.62
N GLY A 74 -1.75 12.55 -7.59
CA GLY A 74 -1.00 11.30 -7.76
C GLY A 74 -0.22 10.91 -6.51
N GLY A 75 0.52 11.84 -5.91
CA GLY A 75 1.25 11.58 -4.67
C GLY A 75 0.36 11.17 -3.50
N ILE A 76 -0.78 11.84 -3.32
CA ILE A 76 -1.78 11.49 -2.30
C ILE A 76 -2.32 10.08 -2.54
N LEU A 77 -2.81 9.80 -3.76
CA LEU A 77 -3.40 8.51 -4.10
C LEU A 77 -2.39 7.36 -3.99
N PHE A 78 -1.15 7.57 -4.43
CA PHE A 78 -0.10 6.56 -4.32
C PHE A 78 0.28 6.29 -2.87
N SER A 79 0.42 7.34 -2.05
CA SER A 79 0.65 7.23 -0.61
C SER A 79 -0.48 6.46 0.08
N THR A 80 -1.73 6.82 -0.18
CA THR A 80 -2.91 6.13 0.37
C THR A 80 -2.94 4.66 -0.04
N GLY A 81 -2.64 4.33 -1.30
CA GLY A 81 -2.57 2.95 -1.77
C GLY A 81 -1.47 2.14 -1.08
N ILE A 82 -0.28 2.71 -0.90
CA ILE A 82 0.84 2.05 -0.19
C ILE A 82 0.49 1.80 1.27
N VAL A 83 -0.17 2.76 1.94
CA VAL A 83 -0.67 2.60 3.31
C VAL A 83 -1.73 1.49 3.38
N GLY A 84 -2.64 1.44 2.41
CA GLY A 84 -3.63 0.37 2.28
C GLY A 84 -3.00 -1.01 2.09
N VAL A 85 -1.96 -1.10 1.25
CA VAL A 85 -1.18 -2.33 1.05
C VAL A 85 -0.52 -2.76 2.36
N ALA A 86 0.20 -1.85 3.03
CA ALA A 86 0.86 -2.15 4.30
C ALA A 86 -0.13 -2.66 5.36
N GLY A 87 -1.20 -1.92 5.60
CA GLY A 87 -2.20 -2.29 6.59
C GLY A 87 -2.94 -3.58 6.25
N THR A 88 -3.16 -3.87 4.96
CA THR A 88 -3.78 -5.14 4.54
C THR A 88 -2.85 -6.33 4.76
N LEU A 89 -1.57 -6.21 4.39
CA LEU A 89 -0.57 -7.25 4.63
C LEU A 89 -0.38 -7.51 6.13
N LEU A 90 -0.49 -6.47 6.96
CA LEU A 90 -0.36 -6.52 8.42
C LEU A 90 -1.67 -6.87 9.16
N PHE A 91 -2.76 -7.14 8.43
CA PHE A 91 -4.09 -7.42 8.98
C PHE A 91 -4.65 -6.33 9.92
N TRP A 92 -4.29 -5.08 9.68
CA TRP A 92 -4.87 -3.95 10.41
C TRP A 92 -6.31 -3.66 9.96
N GLN A 93 -7.18 -3.37 10.91
CA GLN A 93 -8.59 -3.09 10.64
C GLN A 93 -8.76 -1.73 9.93
N GLY A 94 -9.72 -1.63 9.01
CA GLY A 94 -10.03 -0.38 8.29
C GLY A 94 -9.14 -0.04 7.09
N PHE A 95 -8.00 -0.72 6.90
CA PHE A 95 -7.08 -0.42 5.78
C PHE A 95 -7.57 -0.90 4.42
N GLY A 96 -8.61 -1.73 4.36
CA GLY A 96 -9.26 -2.12 3.12
C GLY A 96 -9.81 -0.91 2.33
N LEU A 97 -10.32 0.11 3.01
CA LEU A 97 -10.79 1.33 2.35
C LEU A 97 -9.63 2.12 1.72
N HIS A 98 -8.49 2.20 2.41
CA HIS A 98 -7.28 2.88 1.88
C HIS A 98 -6.75 2.18 0.63
N LEU A 99 -6.77 0.83 0.63
CA LEU A 99 -6.39 0.02 -0.52
C LEU A 99 -7.30 0.29 -1.72
N LEU A 100 -8.61 0.37 -1.50
CA LEU A 100 -9.59 0.68 -2.56
C LEU A 100 -9.45 2.10 -3.09
N ILE A 101 -9.27 3.10 -2.21
CA ILE A 101 -9.03 4.50 -2.61
C ILE A 101 -7.77 4.58 -3.47
N GLY A 102 -6.68 3.92 -3.04
CA GLY A 102 -5.44 3.87 -3.81
C GLY A 102 -5.62 3.21 -5.17
N LEU A 103 -6.32 2.06 -5.23
CA LEU A 103 -6.60 1.34 -6.47
C LEU A 103 -7.45 2.16 -7.44
N PHE A 104 -8.67 2.51 -7.05
CA PHE A 104 -9.61 3.21 -7.92
C PHE A 104 -9.14 4.62 -8.26
N GLY A 105 -8.51 5.32 -7.30
CA GLY A 105 -7.91 6.61 -7.56
C GLY A 105 -6.77 6.54 -8.57
N SER A 106 -5.88 5.54 -8.44
CA SER A 106 -4.80 5.35 -9.42
C SER A 106 -5.34 4.98 -10.80
N LEU A 107 -6.37 4.13 -10.88
CA LEU A 107 -7.03 3.80 -12.15
C LEU A 107 -7.69 5.01 -12.80
N ALA A 108 -8.41 5.83 -12.03
CA ALA A 108 -9.01 7.07 -12.53
C ALA A 108 -7.94 8.05 -13.05
N LEU A 109 -6.82 8.18 -12.34
CA LEU A 109 -5.69 9.01 -12.76
C LEU A 109 -5.06 8.49 -14.06
N LEU A 110 -4.84 7.17 -14.17
CA LEU A 110 -4.31 6.54 -15.38
C LEU A 110 -5.24 6.73 -16.58
N LEU A 111 -6.56 6.56 -16.37
CA LEU A 111 -7.56 6.80 -17.40
C LEU A 111 -7.54 8.26 -17.87
N GLY A 112 -7.53 9.21 -16.92
CA GLY A 112 -7.43 10.64 -17.25
C GLY A 112 -6.19 10.97 -18.06
N LEU A 113 -5.02 10.48 -17.63
CA LEU A 113 -3.76 10.66 -18.36
C LEU A 113 -3.80 10.03 -19.77
N PHE A 114 -4.36 8.83 -19.88
CA PHE A 114 -4.50 8.12 -21.16
C PHE A 114 -5.41 8.88 -22.14
N LEU A 115 -6.57 9.36 -21.67
CA LEU A 115 -7.52 10.13 -22.48
C LEU A 115 -6.91 11.47 -22.94
N THR A 116 -6.19 12.17 -22.07
CA THR A 116 -5.52 13.42 -22.43
C THR A 116 -4.42 13.19 -23.47
N ALA A 117 -3.60 12.17 -23.31
CA ALA A 117 -2.56 11.83 -24.28
C ALA A 117 -3.14 11.43 -25.66
N ARG A 118 -4.25 10.68 -25.67
CA ARG A 118 -5.01 10.38 -26.90
C ARG A 118 -5.50 11.63 -27.61
N LYS A 119 -6.02 12.62 -26.87
CA LYS A 119 -6.52 13.87 -27.46
C LYS A 119 -5.40 14.75 -28.02
N SER A 120 -4.24 14.75 -27.41
CA SER A 120 -3.11 15.60 -27.81
C SER A 120 -2.18 14.96 -28.85
N ASN A 121 -2.45 13.70 -29.28
CA ASN A 121 -1.50 12.87 -30.04
C ASN A 121 -0.11 12.79 -29.39
N GLY A 122 -0.03 13.00 -28.07
CA GLY A 122 1.19 13.03 -27.30
C GLY A 122 1.52 11.68 -26.67
N PRO A 123 2.76 11.48 -26.19
CA PRO A 123 3.14 10.25 -25.50
C PRO A 123 2.42 10.11 -24.14
N VAL A 124 1.82 8.94 -23.90
CA VAL A 124 1.20 8.55 -22.61
C VAL A 124 2.26 8.39 -21.48
N ALA A 125 3.51 8.15 -21.87
CA ALA A 125 4.61 7.74 -21.00
C ALA A 125 5.14 8.89 -20.12
N SER A 126 4.36 9.30 -19.12
CA SER A 126 4.83 10.14 -18.02
C SER A 126 5.30 9.28 -16.85
N ALA A 127 6.22 9.82 -16.03
CA ALA A 127 6.65 9.14 -14.80
C ALA A 127 5.48 8.87 -13.84
N VAL A 128 4.45 9.74 -13.84
CA VAL A 128 3.24 9.57 -13.03
C VAL A 128 2.42 8.39 -13.54
N PHE A 129 2.30 8.21 -14.86
CA PHE A 129 1.61 7.06 -15.45
C PHE A 129 2.28 5.74 -15.04
N ASN A 130 3.59 5.61 -15.24
CA ASN A 130 4.30 4.37 -14.89
C ASN A 130 4.19 4.04 -13.39
N ARG A 131 4.32 5.04 -12.51
CA ARG A 131 4.14 4.87 -11.06
C ARG A 131 2.72 4.48 -10.70
N GLY A 132 1.73 5.16 -11.28
CA GLY A 132 0.32 4.84 -11.07
C GLY A 132 -0.02 3.42 -11.50
N ALA A 133 0.54 2.94 -12.62
CA ALA A 133 0.35 1.57 -13.08
C ALA A 133 0.92 0.55 -12.09
N ILE A 134 2.14 0.79 -11.59
CA ILE A 134 2.79 -0.09 -10.59
C ILE A 134 1.97 -0.11 -9.28
N ILE A 135 1.56 1.05 -8.77
CA ILE A 135 0.80 1.12 -7.52
C ILE A 135 -0.60 0.52 -7.68
N ALA A 136 -1.28 0.76 -8.81
CA ALA A 136 -2.57 0.13 -9.11
C ALA A 136 -2.43 -1.40 -9.17
N LEU A 137 -1.40 -1.90 -9.85
CA LEU A 137 -1.11 -3.34 -9.92
C LEU A 137 -0.85 -3.93 -8.53
N LEU A 138 -0.06 -3.24 -7.70
CA LEU A 138 0.21 -3.68 -6.33
C LEU A 138 -1.05 -3.70 -5.49
N CYS A 139 -1.88 -2.66 -5.56
CA CYS A 139 -3.14 -2.60 -4.82
C CYS A 139 -4.10 -3.70 -5.28
N ALA A 140 -4.21 -3.92 -6.58
CA ALA A 140 -5.02 -4.99 -7.16
C ALA A 140 -4.54 -6.37 -6.72
N ALA A 141 -3.23 -6.64 -6.77
CA ALA A 141 -2.64 -7.90 -6.35
C ALA A 141 -2.97 -8.22 -4.89
N VAL A 142 -2.87 -7.24 -3.99
CA VAL A 142 -3.20 -7.43 -2.56
C VAL A 142 -4.70 -7.55 -2.34
N TRP A 143 -5.51 -6.79 -3.08
CA TRP A 143 -6.97 -6.80 -2.93
C TRP A 143 -7.61 -8.09 -3.43
N LEU A 144 -7.09 -8.69 -4.50
CA LEU A 144 -7.61 -9.92 -5.10
C LEU A 144 -7.37 -11.17 -4.25
N VAL A 145 -6.40 -11.14 -3.33
CA VAL A 145 -6.13 -12.28 -2.45
C VAL A 145 -7.03 -12.19 -1.22
N PRO A 146 -7.85 -13.23 -0.92
CA PRO A 146 -8.67 -13.25 0.28
C PRO A 146 -7.83 -13.09 1.55
N LYS A 147 -8.30 -12.29 2.50
CA LYS A 147 -7.59 -12.08 3.78
C LYS A 147 -7.30 -13.39 4.51
N ALA A 148 -8.22 -14.35 4.46
CA ALA A 148 -8.03 -15.67 5.05
C ALA A 148 -6.86 -16.44 4.43
N THR A 149 -6.67 -16.34 3.11
CA THR A 149 -5.53 -16.94 2.40
C THR A 149 -4.22 -16.28 2.81
N LEU A 150 -4.16 -14.95 2.88
CA LEU A 150 -2.98 -14.24 3.38
C LEU A 150 -2.68 -14.60 4.84
N PHE A 151 -3.71 -14.65 5.69
CA PHE A 151 -3.55 -14.95 7.12
C PHE A 151 -3.01 -16.36 7.34
N GLY A 152 -3.58 -17.34 6.62
CA GLY A 152 -3.10 -18.73 6.63
C GLY A 152 -1.66 -18.85 6.12
N LEU A 153 -1.27 -18.11 5.08
CA LEU A 153 0.11 -18.12 4.57
C LEU A 153 1.11 -17.56 5.59
N PHE A 154 0.78 -16.43 6.22
CA PHE A 154 1.68 -15.74 7.16
C PHE A 154 1.72 -16.36 8.57
N HIS A 155 0.78 -17.24 8.91
CA HIS A 155 0.74 -17.95 10.18
C HIS A 155 0.64 -19.47 9.96
N ARG A 156 1.25 -19.98 8.88
CA ARG A 156 1.23 -21.41 8.53
C ARG A 156 1.90 -22.31 9.58
N ASP A 157 2.70 -21.74 10.46
CA ASP A 157 3.29 -22.40 11.63
C ASP A 157 2.31 -22.59 12.79
N ASP A 158 1.15 -21.94 12.77
CA ASP A 158 0.13 -22.04 13.80
C ASP A 158 -1.28 -22.25 13.22
N PRO A 159 -1.64 -23.51 12.90
CA PRO A 159 -2.95 -23.84 12.35
C PRO A 159 -4.12 -23.47 13.28
N GLN A 160 -3.91 -23.57 14.60
CA GLN A 160 -4.95 -23.27 15.59
C GLN A 160 -5.27 -21.77 15.63
N LEU A 161 -4.25 -20.92 15.50
CA LEU A 161 -4.46 -19.48 15.35
C LEU A 161 -5.25 -19.15 14.09
N VAL A 162 -4.94 -19.81 12.97
CA VAL A 162 -5.64 -19.62 11.69
C VAL A 162 -7.11 -20.04 11.81
N GLU A 163 -7.40 -21.19 12.42
CA GLU A 163 -8.75 -21.67 12.64
C GLU A 163 -9.59 -20.70 13.49
N LYS A 164 -9.06 -20.30 14.65
CA LYS A 164 -9.76 -19.38 15.57
C LYS A 164 -9.96 -18.00 14.95
N TRP A 165 -8.97 -17.48 14.23
CA TRP A 165 -9.10 -16.21 13.52
C TRP A 165 -10.16 -16.28 12.42
N ASN A 166 -10.20 -17.36 11.65
CA ASN A 166 -11.24 -17.58 10.63
C ASN A 166 -12.63 -17.68 11.26
N GLY A 167 -12.76 -18.33 12.42
CA GLY A 167 -14.01 -18.41 13.18
C GLY A 167 -14.56 -17.02 13.52
N VAL A 168 -13.71 -16.10 13.98
CA VAL A 168 -14.08 -14.68 14.23
C VAL A 168 -14.53 -13.97 12.96
N GLN A 169 -13.87 -14.21 11.83
CA GLN A 169 -14.25 -13.58 10.56
C GLN A 169 -15.59 -14.08 10.02
N GLN A 170 -15.91 -15.36 10.21
CA GLN A 170 -17.18 -15.97 9.78
C GLN A 170 -18.35 -15.57 10.68
N HIS A 171 -18.09 -15.35 11.99
CA HIS A 171 -19.11 -15.02 12.99
C HIS A 171 -18.77 -13.72 13.75
N PRO A 172 -18.67 -12.56 13.06
CA PRO A 172 -18.13 -11.33 13.66
C PRO A 172 -19.03 -10.72 14.76
N LYS A 173 -20.29 -11.17 14.87
CA LYS A 173 -21.25 -10.72 15.89
C LYS A 173 -21.36 -11.69 17.07
N ASP A 174 -20.71 -12.85 16.99
CA ASP A 174 -20.76 -13.86 18.04
C ASP A 174 -19.57 -13.66 19.01
N PRO A 175 -19.83 -13.27 20.27
CA PRO A 175 -18.77 -13.01 21.24
C PRO A 175 -17.99 -14.28 21.63
N VAL A 176 -18.54 -15.48 21.41
CA VAL A 176 -17.88 -16.75 21.78
C VAL A 176 -16.60 -16.95 20.98
N TYR A 177 -16.65 -16.73 19.66
CA TYR A 177 -15.47 -16.86 18.79
C TYR A 177 -14.39 -15.83 19.14
N GLN A 178 -14.79 -14.60 19.46
CA GLN A 178 -13.85 -13.55 19.88
C GLN A 178 -13.18 -13.92 21.21
N ALA A 179 -13.95 -14.40 22.18
CA ALA A 179 -13.44 -14.82 23.48
C ALA A 179 -12.45 -16.00 23.37
N ASP A 180 -12.76 -16.98 22.52
CA ASP A 180 -11.90 -18.14 22.28
C ASP A 180 -10.58 -17.75 21.58
N PHE A 181 -10.65 -16.88 20.58
CA PHE A 181 -9.45 -16.32 19.93
C PHE A 181 -8.57 -15.55 20.93
N ASP A 182 -9.17 -14.70 21.76
CA ASP A 182 -8.45 -13.91 22.77
C ASP A 182 -7.88 -14.77 23.91
N ALA A 183 -8.55 -15.87 24.27
CA ALA A 183 -8.05 -16.85 25.23
C ALA A 183 -6.80 -17.56 24.68
N TYR A 184 -6.87 -18.03 23.42
CA TYR A 184 -5.75 -18.68 22.75
C TYR A 184 -4.52 -17.76 22.64
N ARG A 185 -4.73 -16.51 22.20
CA ARG A 185 -3.65 -15.52 22.14
C ARG A 185 -3.02 -15.31 23.52
N ARG A 186 -3.83 -15.14 24.57
CA ARG A 186 -3.33 -14.95 25.93
C ARG A 186 -2.47 -16.13 26.37
N GLN A 187 -2.93 -17.37 26.17
CA GLN A 187 -2.18 -18.57 26.50
C GLN A 187 -0.82 -18.59 25.79
N LYS A 188 -0.82 -18.46 24.46
CA LYS A 188 0.40 -18.53 23.62
C LYS A 188 1.44 -17.46 23.98
N TYR A 189 1.00 -16.23 24.23
CA TYR A 189 1.91 -15.12 24.55
C TYR A 189 2.27 -15.03 26.04
N SER A 190 1.48 -15.65 26.93
CA SER A 190 1.84 -15.77 28.36
C SER A 190 2.91 -16.82 28.63
N SER A 191 2.92 -17.91 27.84
CA SER A 191 3.88 -19.02 27.99
C SER A 191 5.23 -18.76 27.31
N SER A 192 5.36 -17.65 26.58
CA SER A 192 6.56 -17.27 25.82
C SER A 192 7.42 -16.19 26.52
N LYS A 193 7.13 -15.88 27.79
CA LYS A 193 7.99 -15.06 28.66
C LYS A 193 8.98 -15.94 29.40
#